data_AF-A0A4Q4BUJ8-F1
#
_entry.id   AF-A0A4Q4BUJ8-F1
#
_cell.length_a   1.000
_cell.length_b   1.000
_cell.length_c   1.000
_cell.angle_alpha   90.00
_cell.angle_beta   90.00
_cell.angle_gamma   90.00
#
_symmetry.space_group_name_H-M   'P 1'
#
loop_
_entity.id
_entity.type
_entity.pdbx_description
1 polymer ?
#
loop_
_entity_poly.entity_id
_entity_poly.type
_entity_poly.pdbx_seq_one_letter_code
_entity_poly.pdbx_strand_id
1 'polypeptide(L)'
;MRLWSLHPSQLDRRALVAGWREALLAQKVLAGGTRGYTHHPQLQRFRATDDPLVAIATYLHALADDADARGYSFDRSRVSRPADEGLRLSVTAGQLDYEWQHLRAKVETRDPEWFEAVVVTARPKPHPLFDVVPGDVEPWEVR
;
A
#
# COMPACT_ATOMS: atom_id res chain seq x y z
N MET A 1 -1.50 -4.41 -10.34
CA MET A 1 -1.02 -4.52 -8.95
C MET A 1 -0.36 -3.22 -8.61
N ARG A 2 -0.83 -2.53 -7.58
CA ARG A 2 -0.20 -1.36 -6.97
C ARG A 2 -0.30 -1.51 -5.46
N LEU A 3 0.85 -1.52 -4.81
CA LEU A 3 1.00 -1.49 -3.37
C LEU A 3 1.36 -0.05 -2.99
N TRP A 4 0.37 0.69 -2.49
CA TRP A 4 0.54 2.09 -2.11
C TRP A 4 1.48 2.19 -0.91
N SER A 5 2.47 3.06 -1.02
CA SER A 5 3.29 3.54 0.06
C SER A 5 2.59 4.62 0.89
N LEU A 6 1.42 5.10 0.44
CA LEU A 6 0.55 6.05 1.13
C LEU A 6 -0.20 5.43 2.33
N HIS A 7 -0.45 6.25 3.34
CA HIS A 7 -1.22 5.85 4.51
C HIS A 7 -2.64 5.43 4.12
N PRO A 8 -3.16 4.29 4.62
CA PRO A 8 -4.50 3.79 4.27
C PRO A 8 -5.62 4.82 4.47
N SER A 9 -5.53 5.63 5.52
CA SER A 9 -6.50 6.71 5.83
C SER A 9 -6.63 7.79 4.77
N GLN A 10 -5.69 7.87 3.82
CA GLN A 10 -5.75 8.83 2.72
C GLN A 10 -6.39 8.23 1.46
N LEU A 11 -6.53 6.90 1.40
CA LEU A 11 -7.11 6.20 0.26
C LEU A 11 -8.64 6.34 0.28
N ASP A 12 -9.22 6.77 -0.85
CA ASP A 12 -10.67 6.67 -1.02
C ASP A 12 -11.10 5.20 -0.99
N ARG A 13 -12.40 4.94 -0.78
CA ARG A 13 -12.92 3.57 -0.62
C ARG A 13 -12.47 2.65 -1.75
N ARG A 14 -12.46 3.14 -3.00
CA ARG A 14 -12.07 2.34 -4.16
C ARG A 14 -10.57 2.02 -4.16
N ALA A 15 -9.69 2.97 -3.81
CA ALA A 15 -8.26 2.68 -3.70
C ALA A 15 -7.95 1.73 -2.53
N LEU A 16 -8.61 1.88 -1.38
CA LEU A 16 -8.44 1.00 -0.22
C LEU A 16 -8.83 -0.45 -0.55
N VAL A 17 -10.01 -0.66 -1.12
CA VAL A 17 -10.50 -2.01 -1.50
C VAL A 17 -9.63 -2.64 -2.60
N ALA A 18 -9.21 -1.86 -3.60
CA ALA A 18 -8.30 -2.34 -4.63
C ALA A 18 -6.93 -2.72 -4.04
N GLY A 19 -6.37 -1.87 -3.18
CA GLY A 19 -5.10 -2.10 -2.49
C GLY A 19 -5.11 -3.39 -1.67
N TRP A 20 -6.19 -3.67 -0.93
CA TRP A 20 -6.37 -4.92 -0.20
C TRP A 20 -6.31 -6.15 -1.12
N ARG A 21 -7.06 -6.13 -2.23
CA ARG A 21 -7.10 -7.26 -3.18
C ARG A 21 -5.75 -7.48 -3.86
N GLU A 22 -5.07 -6.39 -4.22
CA GLU A 22 -3.75 -6.44 -4.86
C GLU A 22 -2.66 -6.89 -3.88
N ALA A 23 -2.73 -6.51 -2.61
CA ALA A 23 -1.82 -6.97 -1.57
C ALA A 23 -2.03 -8.45 -1.20
N LEU A 24 -3.27 -8.95 -1.18
CA LEU A 24 -3.51 -10.38 -1.04
C LEU A 24 -2.97 -11.18 -2.24
N LEU A 25 -3.02 -10.61 -3.45
CA LEU A 25 -2.35 -11.20 -4.60
C LEU A 25 -0.83 -11.18 -4.42
N ALA A 26 -0.26 -10.07 -3.97
CA ALA A 26 1.17 -9.98 -3.65
C ALA A 26 1.60 -11.03 -2.61
N GLN A 27 0.83 -11.25 -1.56
CA GLN A 27 1.07 -12.30 -0.57
C GLN A 27 1.14 -13.68 -1.24
N LYS A 28 0.20 -14.00 -2.14
CA LYS A 28 0.23 -15.27 -2.90
C LYS A 28 1.44 -15.37 -3.82
N VAL A 29 1.84 -14.27 -4.47
CA VAL A 29 3.03 -14.24 -5.33
C VAL A 29 4.30 -14.48 -4.52
N LEU A 30 4.44 -13.82 -3.37
CA LEU A 30 5.58 -13.97 -2.47
C LEU A 30 5.65 -15.37 -1.86
N ALA A 31 4.49 -16.03 -1.67
CA ALA A 31 4.40 -17.43 -1.23
C ALA A 31 4.69 -18.45 -2.35
N GLY A 32 4.99 -18.03 -3.58
CA GLY A 32 5.19 -18.93 -4.73
C GLY A 32 3.91 -19.57 -5.28
N GLY A 33 2.74 -19.09 -4.84
CA GLY A 33 1.43 -19.67 -5.20
C GLY A 33 0.85 -19.21 -6.53
N THR A 34 1.61 -18.48 -7.36
CA THR A 34 1.13 -17.90 -8.62
C THR A 34 2.14 -18.07 -9.75
N ARG A 35 1.66 -18.32 -10.97
CA ARG A 35 2.50 -18.33 -12.19
C ARG A 35 2.67 -16.95 -12.84
N GLY A 36 1.73 -16.02 -12.59
CA GLY A 36 1.78 -14.64 -13.09
C GLY A 36 2.20 -13.64 -12.00
N TYR A 37 2.56 -12.42 -12.41
CA TYR A 37 2.99 -11.32 -11.52
C TYR A 37 4.26 -11.59 -10.69
N THR A 38 4.98 -12.67 -10.97
CA THR A 38 6.20 -13.06 -10.23
C THR A 38 7.32 -12.04 -10.35
N HIS A 39 7.44 -11.32 -11.46
CA HIS A 39 8.45 -10.27 -11.65
C HIS A 39 7.93 -8.86 -11.36
N HIS A 40 6.83 -8.71 -10.62
CA HIS A 40 6.28 -7.38 -10.35
C HIS A 40 7.30 -6.51 -9.60
N PRO A 41 7.72 -5.36 -10.16
CA PRO A 41 8.81 -4.54 -9.62
C PRO A 41 8.60 -4.10 -8.16
N GLN A 42 7.40 -3.69 -7.77
CA GLN A 42 7.10 -3.30 -6.38
C GLN A 42 7.22 -4.45 -5.35
N LEU A 43 7.34 -5.71 -5.78
CA LEU A 43 7.58 -6.83 -4.85
C LEU A 43 9.05 -6.95 -4.46
N GLN A 44 9.97 -6.30 -5.18
CA GLN A 44 11.40 -6.36 -4.88
C GLN A 44 11.70 -5.85 -3.48
N ARG A 45 11.08 -4.75 -3.04
CA ARG A 45 11.24 -4.22 -1.68
C ARG A 45 10.77 -5.17 -0.57
N PHE A 46 9.76 -6.00 -0.84
CA PHE A 46 9.32 -7.03 0.11
C PHE A 46 10.24 -8.25 0.07
N ARG A 47 10.77 -8.61 -1.10
CA ARG A 47 11.74 -9.71 -1.22
C ARG A 47 13.10 -9.41 -0.60
N ALA A 48 13.43 -8.13 -0.46
CA ALA A 48 14.67 -7.69 0.16
C ALA A 48 14.65 -7.78 1.70
N THR A 49 13.51 -8.08 2.32
CA THR A 49 13.40 -8.29 3.78
C THR A 49 13.72 -9.74 4.15
N ASP A 50 14.05 -9.99 5.41
CA ASP A 50 14.34 -11.34 5.92
C ASP A 50 13.14 -12.30 5.78
N ASP A 51 11.91 -11.82 6.03
CA ASP A 51 10.68 -12.57 5.79
C ASP A 51 9.67 -11.75 4.95
N PRO A 52 9.64 -11.97 3.61
CA PRO A 52 8.73 -11.27 2.72
C PRO A 52 7.24 -11.50 3.02
N LEU A 53 6.88 -12.63 3.64
CA LEU A 53 5.50 -12.95 3.99
C LEU A 53 5.05 -12.20 5.24
N VAL A 54 5.94 -11.99 6.22
CA VAL A 54 5.67 -11.10 7.36
C VAL A 54 5.56 -9.65 6.89
N ALA A 55 6.42 -9.22 5.96
CA ALA A 55 6.38 -7.86 5.42
C ALA A 55 5.04 -7.53 4.72
N ILE A 56 4.58 -8.40 3.80
CA ILE A 56 3.30 -8.18 3.12
C ILE A 56 2.09 -8.38 4.04
N ALA A 57 2.18 -9.25 5.06
CA ALA A 57 1.13 -9.40 6.06
C ALA A 57 1.00 -8.16 6.94
N THR A 58 2.11 -7.57 7.37
CA THR A 58 2.14 -6.31 8.13
C THR A 58 1.51 -5.17 7.32
N TYR A 59 1.81 -5.12 6.02
CA TYR A 59 1.14 -4.21 5.10
C TYR A 59 -0.38 -4.42 5.05
N LEU A 60 -0.83 -5.68 4.94
CA LEU A 60 -2.25 -6.03 4.91
C LEU A 60 -2.97 -5.65 6.20
N HIS A 61 -2.39 -5.91 7.38
CA HIS A 61 -3.01 -5.58 8.66
C HIS A 61 -3.29 -4.08 8.80
N ALA A 62 -2.36 -3.21 8.42
CA ALA A 62 -2.59 -1.76 8.48
C ALA A 62 -3.72 -1.30 7.52
N LEU A 63 -3.91 -1.96 6.37
CA LEU A 63 -5.10 -1.72 5.53
C LEU A 63 -6.39 -2.18 6.21
N ALA A 64 -6.36 -3.32 6.90
CA ALA A 64 -7.51 -3.83 7.64
C ALA A 64 -7.86 -2.96 8.86
N ASP A 65 -6.86 -2.45 9.57
CA ASP A 65 -7.05 -1.55 10.71
C ASP A 65 -7.74 -0.24 10.28
N ASP A 66 -7.32 0.36 9.16
CA ASP A 66 -7.98 1.55 8.61
C ASP A 66 -9.39 1.25 8.08
N ALA A 67 -9.57 0.09 7.47
CA ALA A 67 -10.88 -0.37 7.03
C ALA A 67 -11.84 -0.48 8.22
N ASP A 68 -11.42 -1.12 9.31
CA ASP A 68 -12.21 -1.28 10.53
C ASP A 68 -12.52 0.08 11.17
N ALA A 69 -11.53 0.99 11.26
CA ALA A 69 -11.71 2.35 11.79
C ALA A 69 -12.75 3.18 10.99
N ARG A 70 -12.94 2.85 9.71
CA ARG A 70 -13.91 3.49 8.80
C ARG A 70 -15.23 2.71 8.67
N GLY A 71 -15.42 1.64 9.45
CA GLY A 71 -16.62 0.81 9.42
C GLY A 71 -16.73 -0.15 8.23
N TYR A 72 -15.64 -0.38 7.51
CA TYR A 72 -15.52 -1.48 6.56
C TYR A 72 -15.05 -2.74 7.27
N SER A 73 -15.14 -3.89 6.60
CA SER A 73 -14.62 -5.15 7.14
C SER A 73 -13.89 -5.92 6.05
N PHE A 74 -12.59 -6.11 6.26
CA PHE A 74 -11.79 -7.03 5.47
C PHE A 74 -11.66 -8.37 6.18
N ASP A 75 -11.75 -9.46 5.42
CA ASP A 75 -11.57 -10.80 5.94
C ASP A 75 -10.09 -11.06 6.31
N ARG A 76 -9.76 -10.77 7.58
CA ARG A 76 -8.41 -10.93 8.14
C ARG A 76 -7.92 -12.37 8.13
N SER A 77 -8.81 -13.37 8.04
CA SER A 77 -8.41 -14.78 7.93
C SER A 77 -7.59 -15.09 6.68
N ARG A 78 -7.61 -14.17 5.70
CA ARG A 78 -6.85 -14.28 4.44
C ARG A 78 -5.40 -13.82 4.56
N VAL A 79 -5.02 -13.17 5.67
CA VAL A 79 -3.64 -12.71 5.91
C VAL A 79 -2.84 -13.86 6.51
N SER A 80 -1.71 -14.22 5.87
CA SER A 80 -1.02 -15.48 6.17
C SER A 80 -0.14 -15.46 7.42
N ARG A 81 0.13 -14.28 7.98
CA ARG A 81 1.01 -14.06 9.12
C ARG A 81 0.46 -12.99 10.06
N PRO A 82 0.83 -12.98 11.35
CA PRO A 82 0.62 -11.81 12.20
C PRO A 82 1.41 -10.61 11.66
N ALA A 83 0.99 -9.40 12.05
CA ALA A 83 1.78 -8.19 11.81
C ALA A 83 3.03 -8.18 12.70
N ASP A 84 4.10 -7.59 12.20
CA ASP A 84 5.26 -7.19 12.98
C ASP A 84 5.28 -5.66 13.09
N GLU A 85 4.92 -5.13 14.26
CA GLU A 85 4.83 -3.68 14.50
C GLU A 85 6.20 -2.98 14.46
N GLY A 86 7.30 -3.73 14.67
CA GLY A 86 8.67 -3.22 14.63
C GLY A 86 9.28 -3.19 13.22
N LEU A 87 8.67 -3.90 12.27
CA LEU A 87 9.17 -3.96 10.90
C LEU A 87 8.99 -2.63 10.17
N ARG A 88 10.06 -2.15 9.54
CA ARG A 88 10.06 -0.96 8.68
C ARG A 88 10.79 -1.24 7.37
N LEU A 89 10.23 -0.74 6.28
CA LEU A 89 10.82 -0.72 4.94
C LEU A 89 11.09 0.74 4.56
N SER A 90 12.08 1.01 3.71
CA SER A 90 12.27 2.36 3.18
C SER A 90 11.32 2.65 2.02
N VAL A 91 10.89 3.90 1.90
CA VAL A 91 10.34 4.47 0.66
C VAL A 91 10.94 5.85 0.43
N THR A 92 11.27 6.19 -0.81
CA THR A 92 11.75 7.54 -1.11
C THR A 92 10.64 8.59 -1.00
N ALA A 93 11.02 9.81 -0.63
CA ALA A 93 10.12 10.97 -0.65
C ALA A 93 9.53 11.20 -2.05
N GLY A 94 10.34 11.07 -3.11
CA GLY A 94 9.90 11.21 -4.49
C GLY A 94 8.84 10.17 -4.88
N GLN A 95 8.97 8.92 -4.44
CA GLN A 95 7.96 7.90 -4.66
C GLN A 95 6.64 8.22 -3.94
N LEU A 96 6.73 8.65 -2.69
CA LEU A 96 5.54 8.97 -1.89
C LEU A 96 4.76 10.14 -2.52
N ASP A 97 5.48 11.17 -2.98
CA ASP A 97 4.89 12.31 -3.69
C ASP A 97 4.30 11.92 -5.05
N TYR A 98 4.98 11.04 -5.79
CA TYR A 98 4.49 10.53 -7.08
C TYR A 98 3.18 9.76 -6.91
N GLU A 99 3.11 8.87 -5.91
CA GLU A 99 1.90 8.14 -5.58
C GLU A 99 0.77 9.08 -5.14
N TRP A 100 1.08 10.10 -4.35
CA TRP A 100 0.12 11.10 -3.91
C TRP A 100 -0.54 11.81 -5.09
N GLN A 101 0.25 12.29 -6.05
CA GLN A 101 -0.27 12.93 -7.26
C GLN A 101 -1.15 11.98 -8.07
N HIS A 102 -0.77 10.71 -8.18
CA HIS A 102 -1.57 9.68 -8.85
C HIS A 102 -2.91 9.42 -8.16
N LEU A 103 -2.92 9.38 -6.83
CA LEU A 103 -4.16 9.24 -6.08
C LEU A 103 -5.05 10.47 -6.27
N ARG A 104 -4.50 11.68 -6.10
CA ARG A 104 -5.21 12.96 -6.26
C ARG A 104 -5.97 13.03 -7.59
N ALA A 105 -5.26 12.83 -8.70
CA ALA A 105 -5.84 12.93 -10.04
C ALA A 105 -6.99 11.94 -10.28
N LYS A 106 -6.93 10.75 -9.67
CA LYS A 106 -7.99 9.73 -9.78
C LYS A 106 -9.17 10.03 -8.86
N VAL A 107 -8.91 10.50 -7.64
CA VAL A 107 -9.95 10.72 -6.63
C VAL A 107 -10.77 11.96 -6.95
N GLU A 108 -10.16 13.03 -7.45
CA GLU A 108 -10.86 14.29 -7.79
C GLU A 108 -12.12 14.07 -8.63
N THR A 109 -12.04 13.19 -9.63
CA THR A 109 -13.18 12.89 -10.51
C THR A 109 -14.07 11.77 -9.98
N ARG A 110 -13.50 10.82 -9.23
CA ARG A 110 -14.16 9.57 -8.86
C ARG A 110 -14.92 9.65 -7.54
N ASP A 111 -14.44 10.47 -6.63
CA ASP A 111 -14.98 10.67 -5.28
C ASP A 111 -14.69 12.13 -4.84
N PRO A 112 -15.43 13.11 -5.37
CA PRO A 112 -15.20 14.53 -5.08
C PRO A 112 -15.38 14.87 -3.58
N GLU A 113 -16.30 14.18 -2.90
CA GLU A 113 -16.51 14.38 -1.45
C GLU A 113 -15.28 13.96 -0.64
N TRP A 114 -14.71 12.78 -0.93
CA TRP A 114 -13.45 12.36 -0.30
C TRP A 114 -12.28 13.27 -0.69
N PHE A 115 -12.26 13.74 -1.95
CA PHE A 115 -11.23 14.66 -2.41
C PHE A 115 -11.21 15.93 -1.56
N GLU A 116 -12.37 16.59 -1.39
CA GLU A 116 -12.51 17.81 -0.59
C GLU A 116 -12.24 17.56 0.89
N ALA A 117 -12.78 16.48 1.46
CA ALA A 117 -12.69 16.21 2.89
C ALA A 117 -11.28 15.79 3.34
N VAL A 118 -10.55 15.03 2.51
CA VAL A 118 -9.30 14.38 2.92
C VAL A 118 -8.12 14.81 2.09
N VAL A 119 -8.28 14.94 0.78
CA VAL A 119 -7.15 15.00 -0.15
C VAL A 119 -6.70 16.44 -0.42
N VAL A 120 -7.62 17.40 -0.47
CA VAL A 120 -7.33 18.77 -0.93
C VAL A 120 -6.30 19.47 -0.03
N THR A 121 -6.44 19.33 1.29
CA THR A 121 -5.58 19.98 2.30
C THR A 121 -4.45 19.09 2.82
N ALA A 122 -4.52 17.78 2.61
CA ALA A 122 -3.54 16.86 3.16
C ALA A 122 -2.18 16.91 2.43
N ARG A 123 -1.14 16.56 3.19
CA ARG A 123 0.17 16.15 2.67
C ARG A 123 0.25 14.63 2.67
N PRO A 124 1.03 14.02 1.78
CA PRO A 124 1.17 12.57 1.77
C PRO A 124 1.77 12.08 3.09
N LYS A 125 1.18 11.01 3.62
CA LYS A 125 1.66 10.30 4.80
C LYS A 125 2.08 8.90 4.36
N PRO A 126 3.19 8.36 4.88
CA PRO A 126 3.56 6.99 4.58
C PRO A 126 2.60 6.01 5.26
N HIS A 127 2.39 4.86 4.62
CA HIS A 127 1.83 3.70 5.28
C HIS A 127 2.72 3.31 6.48
N PRO A 128 2.18 2.85 7.63
CA PRO A 128 2.96 2.64 8.87
C PRO A 128 4.18 1.71 8.74
N LEU A 129 4.15 0.80 7.76
CA LEU A 129 5.28 -0.06 7.39
C LEU A 129 6.49 0.70 6.81
N PHE A 130 6.32 1.93 6.31
CA PHE A 130 7.39 2.63 5.59
C PHE A 130 7.98 3.81 6.36
N ASP A 131 9.31 3.86 6.40
CA ASP A 131 10.07 5.05 6.76
C ASP A 131 10.45 5.82 5.50
N VAL A 132 10.19 7.13 5.50
CA VAL A 132 10.47 8.00 4.36
C VAL A 132 11.93 8.41 4.38
N VAL A 133 12.65 8.15 3.29
CA VAL A 133 14.04 8.55 3.10
C VAL A 133 14.16 9.55 1.93
N PRO A 134 15.18 10.43 1.91
CA PRO A 134 15.46 11.26 0.75
C PRO A 134 15.73 10.41 -0.50
N GLY A 135 15.16 10.80 -1.64
CA GLY A 135 15.41 10.13 -2.92
C GLY A 135 14.35 10.46 -3.98
N ASP A 136 14.69 10.16 -5.24
CA ASP A 136 13.80 10.31 -6.39
C ASP A 136 12.72 9.22 -6.42
N VAL A 137 11.83 9.28 -7.41
CA VAL A 137 10.84 8.21 -7.67
C VAL A 137 11.55 6.87 -7.80
N GLU A 138 10.98 5.84 -7.18
CA GLU A 138 11.59 4.52 -7.14
C GLU A 138 11.67 3.92 -8.55
N PRO A 139 12.75 3.19 -8.88
CA PRO A 139 13.03 2.74 -10.24
C PRO A 139 11.99 1.75 -10.78
N TRP A 140 11.13 1.21 -9.91
CA TRP A 140 10.03 0.32 -10.28
C TRP A 140 8.80 1.05 -10.83
N GLU A 141 8.67 2.36 -10.66
CA GLU A 141 7.63 3.15 -11.34
C GLU A 141 8.02 3.35 -12.80
N VAL A 142 7.96 2.27 -13.58
CA VAL A 142 8.11 2.30 -15.03
C VAL A 142 6.78 2.77 -15.62
N ARG A 143 6.83 3.87 -16.39
CA ARG A 143 5.69 4.41 -17.15
C ARG A 143 5.36 3.53 -18.35
#